data_AF-A0A6B2V2Q7-F1
#
_entry.id   AF-A0A6B2V2Q7-F1
#
_cell.length_a   1.000
_cell.length_b   1.000
_cell.length_c   1.000
_cell.angle_alpha   90.00
_cell.angle_beta   90.00
_cell.angle_gamma   90.00
#
_symmetry.space_group_name_H-M   'P 1'
#
loop_
_entity.id
_entity.type
_entity.pdbx_description
1 polymer ?
#
loop_
_entity_poly.entity_id
_entity_poly.type
_entity_poly.pdbx_seq_one_letter_code
_entity_poly.pdbx_strand_id
1 'polypeptide(L)'
;REVGLADALQPPATATASIWTRGALRPMPKGHVMGVPGTAAALAGVLSEDGLARIERDARLPRTETGDDVAVGEYVAARLGREVVDRLVEPLLGGVYAGDAYRISMRSAVPQLFQAAQRHDSLTEAVRAIQTAAAANARTAGPVFTGIEGGVGRLPLAVAESVRARGGEILTGAPVTELR
;
A
#
# COMPACT_ATOMS: atom_id res chain seq x y z
N ARG A 1 -4.79 -23.59 2.32
CA ARG A 1 -5.85 -24.63 2.24
C ARG A 1 -5.31 -25.93 1.66
N GLU A 2 -4.73 -25.92 0.45
CA GLU A 2 -4.18 -27.13 -0.18
C GLU A 2 -3.08 -27.85 0.61
N VAL A 3 -2.31 -27.10 1.41
CA VAL A 3 -1.24 -27.65 2.27
C VAL A 3 -1.72 -27.92 3.71
N GLY A 4 -3.03 -28.06 3.93
CA GLY A 4 -3.61 -28.40 5.24
C GLY A 4 -3.64 -27.28 6.28
N LEU A 5 -3.06 -26.10 6.01
CA LEU A 5 -3.02 -24.98 6.97
C LEU A 5 -4.30 -24.13 7.03
N ALA A 6 -5.45 -24.64 6.57
CA ALA A 6 -6.69 -23.85 6.51
C ALA A 6 -7.18 -23.44 7.90
N ASP A 7 -7.20 -24.39 8.83
CA ASP A 7 -7.75 -24.21 10.18
C ASP A 7 -6.78 -23.44 11.10
N ALA A 8 -5.54 -23.25 10.66
CA ALA A 8 -4.52 -22.47 11.37
C ALA A 8 -4.45 -21.00 10.91
N LEU A 9 -5.32 -20.58 9.98
CA LEU A 9 -5.37 -19.19 9.54
C LEU A 9 -5.91 -18.31 10.68
N GLN A 10 -5.16 -17.27 11.03
CA GLN A 10 -5.51 -16.39 12.14
C GLN A 10 -5.53 -14.94 11.69
N PRO A 11 -6.61 -14.17 11.96
CA PRO A 11 -6.60 -12.74 11.70
C PRO A 11 -5.56 -12.05 12.60
N PRO A 12 -4.99 -10.92 12.17
CA PRO A 12 -4.13 -10.12 13.02
C PRO A 12 -4.89 -9.69 14.28
N ALA A 13 -4.18 -9.57 15.41
CA ALA A 13 -4.72 -8.92 16.60
C ALA A 13 -5.13 -7.48 16.27
N THR A 14 -6.16 -6.96 16.95
CA THR A 14 -6.61 -5.57 16.77
C THR A 14 -5.56 -4.61 17.33
N ALA A 15 -4.66 -4.16 16.45
CA ALA A 15 -3.71 -3.08 16.70
C ALA A 15 -4.01 -1.91 15.76
N THR A 16 -3.86 -0.69 16.27
CA THR A 16 -3.99 0.52 15.47
C THR A 16 -2.62 0.99 15.02
N ALA A 17 -2.46 1.24 13.72
CA ALA A 17 -1.24 1.86 13.19
C ALA A 17 -1.11 3.31 13.68
N SER A 18 0.13 3.76 13.82
CA SER A 18 0.49 5.14 14.19
C SER A 18 1.65 5.63 13.33
N ILE A 19 1.77 6.93 13.20
CA ILE A 19 2.86 7.60 12.50
C ILE A 19 3.62 8.52 13.45
N TRP A 20 4.95 8.44 13.43
CA TRP A 20 5.80 9.37 14.15
C TRP A 20 6.06 10.60 13.29
N THR A 21 5.56 11.76 13.72
CA THR A 21 5.71 13.00 12.98
C THR A 21 5.76 14.19 13.93
N ARG A 22 6.67 15.13 13.65
CA ARG A 22 6.88 16.34 14.47
C ARG A 22 7.08 16.05 15.96
N GLY A 23 7.92 15.06 16.27
CA GLY A 23 8.30 14.73 17.65
C GLY A 23 7.19 14.07 18.48
N ALA A 24 6.11 13.60 17.86
CA ALA A 24 5.03 12.90 18.55
C ALA A 24 4.53 11.71 17.74
N LEU A 25 4.03 10.70 18.45
CA LEU A 25 3.29 9.59 17.85
C LEU A 25 1.84 10.04 17.63
N ARG A 26 1.35 9.89 16.40
CA ARG A 26 -0.03 10.25 16.02
C ARG A 26 -0.75 9.02 15.48
N PRO A 27 -2.06 8.87 15.76
CA PRO A 27 -2.85 7.81 15.11
C PRO A 27 -2.75 7.91 13.59
N MET A 28 -2.74 6.76 12.91
CA MET A 28 -2.76 6.74 11.45
C MET A 28 -4.00 7.50 10.94
N PRO A 29 -3.84 8.52 10.09
CA PRO A 29 -4.94 9.19 9.42
C PRO A 29 -5.88 8.20 8.74
N LYS A 30 -7.18 8.48 8.76
CA LYS A 30 -8.14 7.75 7.93
C LYS A 30 -8.37 8.52 6.62
N GLY A 31 -9.01 7.88 5.65
CA GLY A 31 -9.39 8.57 4.42
C GLY A 31 -8.21 8.83 3.47
N HIS A 32 -7.23 7.92 3.44
CA HIS A 32 -6.18 7.88 2.42
C HIS A 32 -6.14 6.53 1.70
N VAL A 33 -5.46 6.49 0.55
CA VAL A 33 -5.06 5.26 -0.15
C VAL A 33 -3.54 5.25 -0.19
N MET A 34 -2.89 4.31 0.50
CA MET A 34 -1.43 4.21 0.60
C MET A 34 -0.74 5.56 0.91
N GLY A 35 -1.32 6.34 1.84
CA GLY A 35 -0.82 7.65 2.25
C GLY A 35 -1.26 8.84 1.41
N VAL A 36 -1.91 8.62 0.27
CA VAL A 36 -2.46 9.70 -0.55
C VAL A 36 -3.86 10.07 -0.05
N PRO A 37 -4.09 11.31 0.44
CA PRO A 37 -5.36 11.68 1.07
C PRO A 37 -6.47 12.00 0.07
N GLY A 38 -7.72 11.71 0.46
CA GLY A 38 -8.90 12.13 -0.28
C GLY A 38 -9.37 13.56 0.05
N THR A 39 -8.90 14.15 1.15
CA THR A 39 -9.20 15.53 1.57
C THR A 39 -8.04 16.10 2.39
N ALA A 40 -7.91 17.43 2.48
CA ALA A 40 -6.91 18.05 3.35
C ALA A 40 -7.16 17.69 4.82
N ALA A 41 -8.42 17.75 5.28
CA ALA A 41 -8.81 17.43 6.65
C ALA A 41 -8.39 16.03 7.11
N ALA A 42 -8.25 15.06 6.19
CA ALA A 42 -7.74 13.73 6.52
C ALA A 42 -6.36 13.79 7.19
N LEU A 43 -5.51 14.76 6.83
CA LEU A 43 -4.15 14.89 7.32
C LEU A 43 -3.96 16.01 8.37
N ALA A 44 -5.06 16.52 8.91
CA ALA A 44 -5.02 17.48 10.00
C ALA A 44 -4.22 16.91 11.19
N GLY A 45 -3.27 17.70 11.70
CA GLY A 45 -2.36 17.28 12.77
C GLY A 45 -1.14 16.47 12.30
N VAL A 46 -1.11 15.97 11.06
CA VAL A 46 0.09 15.34 10.47
C VAL A 46 0.88 16.34 9.62
N LEU A 47 0.19 17.19 8.85
CA LEU A 47 0.78 18.20 7.96
C LEU A 47 0.70 19.61 8.52
N SER A 48 1.47 20.53 7.94
CA SER A 48 1.44 21.95 8.28
C SER A 48 0.18 22.60 7.70
N GLU A 49 -0.17 23.80 8.15
CA GLU A 49 -1.24 24.58 7.52
C GLU A 49 -0.98 24.81 6.02
N ASP A 50 0.27 25.09 5.65
CA ASP A 50 0.69 25.22 4.25
C ASP A 50 0.54 23.90 3.47
N GLY A 51 0.87 22.78 4.08
CA GLY A 51 0.70 21.45 3.51
C GLY A 51 -0.78 21.10 3.28
N LEU A 52 -1.65 21.46 4.24
CA LEU A 52 -3.10 21.31 4.09
C LEU A 52 -3.64 22.21 2.98
N ALA A 53 -3.25 23.49 2.94
CA ALA A 53 -3.63 24.42 1.89
C ALA A 53 -3.13 23.98 0.51
N ARG A 54 -1.97 23.31 0.44
CA ARG A 54 -1.42 22.76 -0.80
C ARG A 54 -2.27 21.61 -1.36
N ILE A 55 -2.87 20.78 -0.50
CA ILE A 55 -3.80 19.73 -0.90
C ILE A 55 -5.07 20.34 -1.51
N GLU A 56 -5.60 21.43 -0.94
CA GLU A 56 -6.82 22.07 -1.45
C GLU A 56 -6.67 22.65 -2.86
N ARG A 57 -5.44 22.97 -3.27
CA ARG A 57 -5.16 23.45 -4.63
C ARG A 57 -5.30 22.37 -5.71
N ASP A 58 -5.30 21.09 -5.32
CA ASP A 58 -5.33 19.95 -6.25
C ASP A 58 -6.49 20.04 -7.25
N ALA A 59 -7.69 20.43 -6.80
CA ALA A 59 -8.87 20.54 -7.67
C ALA A 59 -8.76 21.63 -8.75
N ARG A 60 -7.79 22.55 -8.63
CA ARG A 60 -7.58 23.67 -9.56
C ARG A 60 -6.39 23.47 -10.48
N LEU A 61 -5.60 22.43 -10.26
CA LEU A 61 -4.44 22.12 -11.10
C LEU A 61 -4.91 21.46 -12.40
N PRO A 62 -4.29 21.77 -13.55
CA PRO A 62 -4.53 21.02 -14.78
C PRO A 62 -4.18 19.55 -14.54
N ARG A 63 -4.79 18.65 -15.32
CA ARG A 63 -4.50 17.22 -15.28
C ARG A 63 -2.99 16.97 -15.36
N THR A 64 -2.49 16.08 -14.51
CA THR A 64 -1.10 15.64 -14.53
C THR A 64 -1.02 14.30 -15.20
N GLU A 65 -0.29 14.25 -16.32
CA GLU A 65 -0.11 13.02 -17.09
C GLU A 65 0.73 12.01 -16.31
N THR A 66 0.29 10.75 -16.37
CA THR A 66 1.01 9.62 -15.76
C THR A 66 1.88 8.87 -16.76
N GLY A 67 1.66 9.10 -18.07
CA GLY A 67 2.30 8.35 -19.14
C GLY A 67 2.03 6.85 -18.99
N ASP A 68 3.02 6.04 -19.38
CA ASP A 68 2.99 4.62 -19.08
C ASP A 68 3.23 4.35 -17.59
N ASP A 69 4.20 4.99 -16.98
CA ASP A 69 4.42 4.84 -15.54
C ASP A 69 5.05 6.09 -14.97
N VAL A 70 4.91 6.26 -13.66
CA VAL A 70 5.47 7.39 -12.92
C VAL A 70 5.79 6.95 -11.51
N ALA A 71 6.83 7.52 -10.92
CA ALA A 71 7.10 7.32 -9.51
C ALA A 71 5.98 7.93 -8.66
N VAL A 72 5.47 7.16 -7.69
CA VAL A 72 4.37 7.60 -6.83
C VAL A 72 4.72 8.86 -6.04
N GLY A 73 5.96 8.99 -5.55
CA GLY A 73 6.45 10.19 -4.87
C GLY A 73 6.48 11.41 -5.78
N GLU A 74 6.92 11.27 -7.03
CA GLU A 74 6.92 12.38 -8.00
C GLU A 74 5.51 12.87 -8.30
N TYR A 75 4.60 11.93 -8.59
CA TYR A 75 3.21 12.25 -8.92
C TYR A 75 2.49 12.93 -7.74
N VAL A 76 2.62 12.38 -6.53
CA VAL A 76 2.00 12.96 -5.34
C VAL A 76 2.62 14.32 -5.00
N ALA A 77 3.94 14.49 -5.11
CA ALA A 77 4.57 15.79 -4.86
C ALA A 77 4.09 16.87 -5.84
N ALA A 78 3.92 16.53 -7.12
CA ALA A 78 3.41 17.45 -8.14
C ALA A 78 1.96 17.88 -7.86
N ARG A 79 1.13 16.96 -7.35
CA ARG A 79 -0.30 17.21 -7.08
C ARG A 79 -0.57 17.83 -5.72
N LEU A 80 0.00 17.28 -4.66
CA LEU A 80 -0.36 17.55 -3.26
C LEU A 80 0.79 18.14 -2.43
N GLY A 81 1.98 18.22 -3.01
CA GLY A 81 3.18 18.79 -2.37
C GLY A 81 4.06 17.74 -1.70
N ARG A 82 5.34 18.09 -1.54
CA ARG A 82 6.37 17.20 -0.96
C ARG A 82 6.08 16.78 0.48
N GLU A 83 5.47 17.65 1.27
CA GLU A 83 5.17 17.33 2.67
C GLU A 83 4.25 16.09 2.81
N VAL A 84 3.31 15.90 1.88
CA VAL A 84 2.45 14.69 1.85
C VAL A 84 3.28 13.45 1.59
N VAL A 85 4.29 13.57 0.72
CA VAL A 85 5.19 12.45 0.41
C VAL A 85 6.02 12.13 1.64
N ASP A 86 6.79 13.09 2.12
CA ASP A 86 7.77 12.92 3.20
C ASP A 86 7.12 12.44 4.51
N ARG A 87 5.90 12.88 4.79
CA ARG A 87 5.23 12.64 6.08
C ARG A 87 4.22 11.52 6.06
N LEU A 88 3.88 10.96 4.90
CA LEU A 88 2.87 9.91 4.86
C LEU A 88 3.09 8.86 3.78
N VAL A 89 3.33 9.26 2.53
CA VAL A 89 3.55 8.29 1.44
C VAL A 89 4.85 7.53 1.63
N GLU A 90 5.96 8.23 1.89
CA GLU A 90 7.28 7.64 2.08
C GLU A 90 7.29 6.69 3.28
N PRO A 91 6.81 7.03 4.49
CA PRO A 91 6.76 6.09 5.61
C PRO A 91 5.88 4.85 5.34
N LEU A 92 4.76 5.00 4.63
CA LEU A 92 3.86 3.87 4.35
C LEU A 92 4.42 2.94 3.28
N LEU A 93 4.92 3.50 2.17
CA LEU A 93 5.50 2.71 1.09
C LEU A 93 6.86 2.14 1.46
N GLY A 94 7.69 2.90 2.17
CA GLY A 94 8.94 2.42 2.75
C GLY A 94 8.70 1.27 3.73
N GLY A 95 7.61 1.31 4.52
CA GLY A 95 7.22 0.21 5.39
C GLY A 95 6.82 -1.09 4.66
N VAL A 96 6.33 -1.00 3.42
CA VAL A 96 5.90 -2.16 2.62
C VAL A 96 7.01 -2.66 1.70
N TYR A 97 7.70 -1.75 1.01
CA TYR A 97 8.64 -2.05 -0.07
C TYR A 97 10.10 -1.82 0.31
N ALA A 98 10.39 -1.23 1.48
CA ALA A 98 11.73 -0.83 1.91
C ALA A 98 12.48 0.00 0.84
N GLY A 99 11.75 0.83 0.09
CA GLY A 99 12.27 1.60 -1.02
C GLY A 99 11.84 3.07 -0.97
N ASP A 100 12.48 3.87 -1.82
CA ASP A 100 12.26 5.31 -2.01
C ASP A 100 10.99 5.56 -2.84
N ALA A 101 10.01 6.32 -2.33
CA ALA A 101 8.76 6.61 -3.04
C ALA A 101 9.00 7.37 -4.36
N TYR A 102 10.11 8.09 -4.52
CA TYR A 102 10.49 8.73 -5.78
C TYR A 102 11.04 7.73 -6.82
N ARG A 103 11.15 6.45 -6.47
CA ARG A 103 11.59 5.37 -7.37
C ARG A 103 10.59 4.22 -7.47
N ILE A 104 9.58 4.20 -6.62
CA ILE A 104 8.53 3.18 -6.63
C ILE A 104 7.52 3.50 -7.73
N SER A 105 7.37 2.57 -8.69
CA SER A 105 6.34 2.59 -9.73
C SER A 105 4.94 2.72 -9.13
N MET A 106 4.20 3.75 -9.53
CA MET A 106 2.81 3.92 -9.13
C MET A 106 1.93 2.84 -9.77
N ARG A 107 2.20 2.45 -11.01
CA ARG A 107 1.47 1.38 -11.72
C ARG A 107 1.57 0.04 -10.99
N SER A 108 2.75 -0.32 -10.48
CA SER A 108 2.97 -1.59 -9.79
C SER A 108 2.60 -1.57 -8.32
N ALA A 109 2.98 -0.52 -7.57
CA ALA A 109 2.78 -0.49 -6.12
C ALA A 109 1.35 -0.10 -5.72
N VAL A 110 0.71 0.78 -6.48
CA VAL A 110 -0.65 1.28 -6.15
C VAL A 110 -1.53 1.31 -7.41
N PRO A 111 -1.80 0.14 -8.04
CA PRO A 111 -2.45 0.06 -9.36
C PRO A 111 -3.82 0.74 -9.39
N GLN A 112 -4.59 0.66 -8.31
CA GLN A 112 -5.88 1.33 -8.17
C GLN A 112 -5.76 2.87 -8.23
N LEU A 113 -4.69 3.44 -7.66
CA LEU A 113 -4.42 4.87 -7.72
C LEU A 113 -3.97 5.27 -9.12
N PHE A 114 -3.10 4.47 -9.75
CA PHE A 114 -2.67 4.69 -11.13
C PHE A 114 -3.85 4.71 -12.11
N GLN A 115 -4.78 3.77 -11.98
CA GLN A 115 -5.99 3.71 -12.81
C GLN A 115 -6.93 4.90 -12.56
N ALA A 116 -7.11 5.30 -11.30
CA ALA A 116 -7.97 6.43 -10.96
C ALA A 116 -7.36 7.77 -11.42
N ALA A 117 -6.05 7.94 -11.27
CA ALA A 117 -5.32 9.13 -11.75
C ALA A 117 -5.43 9.34 -13.27
N GLN A 118 -5.64 8.28 -14.05
CA GLN A 118 -5.90 8.39 -15.49
C GLN A 118 -7.34 8.81 -15.83
N ARG A 119 -8.29 8.67 -14.90
CA ARG A 119 -9.71 8.95 -15.13
C ARG A 119 -10.18 10.26 -14.51
N HIS A 120 -9.44 10.80 -13.54
CA HIS A 120 -9.78 12.02 -12.83
C HIS A 120 -8.69 13.06 -12.98
N ASP A 121 -9.06 14.34 -13.10
CA ASP A 121 -8.11 15.44 -13.19
C ASP A 121 -7.50 15.80 -11.83
N SER A 122 -8.20 15.45 -10.74
CA SER A 122 -7.80 15.67 -9.35
C SER A 122 -7.37 14.36 -8.69
N LEU A 123 -6.23 14.38 -8.00
CA LEU A 123 -5.74 13.23 -7.24
C LEU A 123 -6.59 12.97 -5.99
N THR A 124 -7.05 14.01 -5.31
CA THR A 124 -7.94 13.84 -4.16
C THR A 124 -9.30 13.28 -4.56
N GLU A 125 -9.81 13.64 -5.74
CA GLU A 125 -11.02 13.03 -6.32
C GLU A 125 -10.80 11.55 -6.67
N ALA A 126 -9.69 11.22 -7.33
CA ALA A 126 -9.31 9.84 -7.61
C ALA A 126 -9.29 8.98 -6.33
N VAL A 127 -8.73 9.49 -5.23
CA VAL A 127 -8.72 8.80 -3.93
C VAL A 127 -10.14 8.61 -3.37
N ARG A 128 -10.99 9.64 -3.42
CA ARG A 128 -12.39 9.54 -2.95
C ARG A 128 -13.20 8.53 -3.78
N ALA A 129 -12.96 8.45 -5.08
CA ALA A 129 -13.58 7.45 -5.94
C ALA A 129 -13.20 6.01 -5.53
N ILE A 130 -11.91 5.77 -5.26
CA ILE A 130 -11.42 4.46 -4.77
C ILE A 130 -12.08 4.11 -3.42
N GLN A 131 -12.13 5.07 -2.50
CA GLN A 131 -12.73 4.86 -1.17
C GLN A 131 -14.23 4.54 -1.24
N THR A 132 -14.94 5.22 -2.13
CA THR A 132 -16.38 4.98 -2.35
C THR A 132 -16.61 3.57 -2.89
N ALA A 133 -15.81 3.15 -3.88
CA ALA A 133 -15.86 1.79 -4.41
C ALA A 133 -15.50 0.72 -3.35
N ALA A 134 -14.50 0.99 -2.52
CA ALA A 134 -14.11 0.09 -1.43
C ALA A 134 -15.22 -0.04 -0.36
N ALA A 135 -15.86 1.08 0.01
CA ALA A 135 -16.96 1.08 0.98
C ALA A 135 -18.18 0.30 0.49
N ALA A 136 -18.49 0.34 -0.81
CA ALA A 136 -19.56 -0.47 -1.40
C ALA A 136 -19.28 -1.98 -1.29
N ASN A 137 -18.00 -2.37 -1.34
CA ASN A 137 -17.54 -3.76 -1.26
C ASN A 137 -17.15 -4.22 0.15
N ALA A 138 -17.19 -3.33 1.15
CA ALA A 138 -16.73 -3.64 2.51
C ALA A 138 -17.58 -4.69 3.23
N ARG A 139 -18.83 -4.92 2.79
CA ARG A 139 -19.75 -5.90 3.41
C ARG A 139 -19.35 -7.36 3.18
N THR A 140 -18.43 -7.64 2.25
CA THR A 140 -18.01 -9.01 1.88
C THR A 140 -16.52 -9.26 2.05
N ALA A 141 -15.74 -8.26 2.51
CA ALA A 141 -14.29 -8.38 2.61
C ALA A 141 -13.87 -8.99 3.96
N GLY A 142 -13.14 -10.11 3.90
CA GLY A 142 -12.41 -10.64 5.05
C GLY A 142 -11.23 -9.73 5.46
N PRO A 143 -10.46 -10.11 6.50
CA PRO A 143 -9.31 -9.32 6.93
C PRO A 143 -8.27 -9.19 5.81
N VAL A 144 -7.72 -7.97 5.65
CA VAL A 144 -6.71 -7.67 4.60
C VAL A 144 -5.41 -8.44 4.82
N PHE A 145 -5.08 -8.71 6.08
CA PHE A 145 -3.93 -9.52 6.49
C PHE A 145 -4.41 -10.76 7.21
N THR A 146 -3.67 -11.86 7.07
CA THR A 146 -3.92 -13.11 7.79
C THR A 146 -2.57 -13.75 8.09
N GLY A 147 -2.38 -14.15 9.34
CA GLY A 147 -1.23 -14.93 9.78
C GLY A 147 -1.55 -16.43 9.79
N ILE A 148 -0.58 -17.21 10.26
CA ILE A 148 -0.73 -18.64 10.51
C ILE A 148 -0.36 -18.85 11.97
N GLU A 149 -1.20 -19.57 12.72
CA GLU A 149 -0.89 -19.97 14.09
C GLU A 149 0.47 -20.69 14.13
N GLY A 150 1.37 -20.26 15.01
CA GLY A 150 2.76 -20.74 15.03
C GLY A 150 3.70 -20.10 13.99
N GLY A 151 3.23 -19.08 13.26
CA GLY A 151 4.03 -18.22 12.39
C GLY A 151 3.98 -18.58 10.90
N VAL A 152 4.17 -17.57 10.05
CA VAL A 152 4.16 -17.72 8.58
C VAL A 152 5.28 -18.63 8.04
N GLY A 153 6.34 -18.86 8.83
CA GLY A 153 7.41 -19.81 8.51
C GLY A 153 6.93 -21.27 8.39
N ARG A 154 5.73 -21.60 8.87
CA ARG A 154 5.12 -22.92 8.65
C ARG A 154 4.71 -23.15 7.20
N LEU A 155 4.39 -22.11 6.44
CA LEU A 155 3.89 -22.24 5.07
C LEU A 155 4.92 -22.88 4.13
N PRO A 156 6.19 -22.41 4.05
CA PRO A 156 7.20 -23.06 3.23
C PRO A 156 7.41 -24.54 3.57
N LEU A 157 7.37 -24.91 4.86
CA LEU A 157 7.53 -26.29 5.31
C LEU A 157 6.36 -27.18 4.86
N ALA A 158 5.12 -26.71 5.06
CA ALA A 158 3.93 -27.45 4.63
C ALA A 158 3.86 -27.60 3.10
N VAL A 159 4.33 -26.59 2.34
CA VAL A 159 4.48 -26.70 0.89
C VAL A 159 5.52 -27.77 0.53
N ALA A 160 6.68 -27.77 1.20
CA ALA A 160 7.73 -28.74 0.93
C ALA A 160 7.28 -30.19 1.22
N GLU A 161 6.53 -30.41 2.30
CA GLU A 161 5.90 -31.71 2.60
C GLU A 161 4.90 -32.12 1.52
N SER A 162 4.05 -31.18 1.08
CA SER A 162 3.05 -31.46 0.04
C SER A 162 3.68 -31.81 -1.31
N VAL A 163 4.79 -31.15 -1.68
CA VAL A 163 5.55 -31.48 -2.90
C VAL A 163 6.11 -32.90 -2.82
N ARG A 164 6.75 -33.28 -1.70
CA ARG A 164 7.30 -34.63 -1.51
C ARG A 164 6.22 -35.70 -1.53
N ALA A 165 5.07 -35.45 -0.89
CA ALA A 165 3.95 -36.37 -0.88
C ALA A 165 3.36 -36.63 -2.29
N ARG A 166 3.52 -35.67 -3.20
CA ARG A 166 3.10 -35.78 -4.61
C ARG A 166 4.21 -36.30 -5.53
N GLY A 167 5.29 -36.85 -4.97
CA GLY A 167 6.43 -37.41 -5.71
C GLY A 167 7.42 -36.37 -6.24
N GLY A 168 7.30 -35.11 -5.85
CA GLY A 168 8.27 -34.07 -6.19
C GLY A 168 9.55 -34.17 -5.35
N GLU A 169 10.69 -33.89 -5.97
CA GLU A 169 11.99 -33.84 -5.31
C GLU A 169 12.37 -32.38 -4.96
N ILE A 170 12.92 -32.17 -3.76
CA ILE A 170 13.41 -30.86 -3.31
C ILE A 170 14.88 -30.98 -2.98
N LEU A 171 15.71 -30.41 -3.84
CA LEU A 171 17.16 -30.35 -3.67
C LEU A 171 17.55 -29.02 -3.03
N THR A 172 17.95 -29.06 -1.75
CA THR A 172 18.50 -27.89 -1.04
C THR A 172 20.01 -27.81 -1.24
N GLY A 173 20.57 -26.60 -1.30
CA GLY A 173 22.01 -26.43 -1.53
C GLY A 173 22.45 -26.76 -2.97
N ALA A 174 21.52 -26.85 -3.91
CA ALA A 174 21.76 -27.08 -5.34
C ALA A 174 21.49 -25.79 -6.14
N PRO A 175 22.43 -24.83 -6.19
CA PRO A 175 22.26 -23.61 -6.98
C PRO A 175 22.20 -23.93 -8.48
N VAL A 176 21.28 -23.30 -9.20
CA VAL A 176 21.19 -23.39 -10.66
C VAL A 176 22.24 -22.47 -11.29
N THR A 177 23.16 -23.01 -12.08
CA THR A 177 24.27 -22.26 -12.69
C THR A 177 24.05 -21.92 -14.16
N GLU A 178 23.24 -22.70 -14.87
CA GLU A 178 22.91 -22.49 -16.28
C GLU A 178 21.53 -23.07 -16.61
N LEU A 179 20.89 -22.53 -17.64
CA LEU A 179 19.72 -23.11 -18.32
C LEU A 179 20.11 -23.25 -19.80
N ARG A 180 19.92 -24.44 -20.38
CA ARG A 180 20.23 -24.74 -21.78
C ARG A 180 18.96 -25.05 -22.55
#